data_AF-A0A355X732-F1
#
_entry.id   AF-A0A355X732-F1
#
_cell.length_a   1.000
_cell.length_b   1.000
_cell.length_c   1.000
_cell.angle_alpha   90.00
_cell.angle_beta   90.00
_cell.angle_gamma   90.00
#
_symmetry.space_group_name_H-M   'P 1'
#
loop_
_entity.id
_entity.type
_entity.pdbx_description
1 polymer ?
#
loop_
_entity_poly.entity_id
_entity_poly.type
_entity_poly.pdbx_seq_one_letter_code
_entity_poly.pdbx_strand_id
1 'polypeptide(L)'
;MKKIKKIAIAAVSVIAVILVAVLVIINVAVSSFKTATPEEQMNLMLRVMPKSVVQTVGDEEIKIYRRENPDYNKDTDEIANRLQFYFTDKDGKEVVVNGDALYEYNGEQQFSPSGTFMMKTIEKIGTISKAVTALIIVIAVLAVIGLIVLWFFKWSKAQDLEKEKKYAHKNANKGKKKKSKRK
;
A
#
# COMPACT_ATOMS: atom_id res chain seq x y z
N MET A 1 37.79 1.51 7.59
CA MET A 1 37.12 1.49 6.26
C MET A 1 36.47 0.15 5.87
N LYS A 2 37.13 -1.02 6.00
CA LYS A 2 36.55 -2.33 5.57
C LYS A 2 35.22 -2.70 6.28
N LYS A 3 35.07 -2.41 7.58
CA LYS A 3 33.83 -2.68 8.33
C LYS A 3 32.64 -1.85 7.81
N ILE A 4 32.85 -0.56 7.55
CA ILE A 4 31.82 0.36 7.03
C ILE A 4 31.35 -0.05 5.63
N LYS A 5 32.28 -0.48 4.74
CA LYS A 5 31.92 -1.02 3.41
C LYS A 5 31.08 -2.31 3.49
N LYS A 6 31.36 -3.21 4.45
CA LYS A 6 30.58 -4.44 4.66
C LYS A 6 29.17 -4.14 5.19
N ILE A 7 29.04 -3.20 6.13
CA ILE A 7 27.75 -2.77 6.68
C ILE A 7 26.89 -2.11 5.60
N ALA A 8 27.48 -1.26 4.76
CA ALA A 8 26.77 -0.62 3.64
C ALA A 8 26.27 -1.62 2.59
N ILE A 9 27.08 -2.63 2.22
CA ILE A 9 26.67 -3.66 1.26
C ILE A 9 25.58 -4.56 1.84
N ALA A 10 25.68 -4.95 3.12
CA ALA A 10 24.65 -5.74 3.79
C ALA A 10 23.33 -4.97 3.87
N ALA A 11 23.36 -3.69 4.26
CA ALA A 11 22.16 -2.85 4.35
C ALA A 11 21.45 -2.68 3.00
N VAL A 12 22.20 -2.46 1.91
CA VAL A 12 21.62 -2.34 0.57
C VAL A 12 21.03 -3.67 0.08
N SER A 13 21.65 -4.81 0.41
CA SER A 13 21.08 -6.13 0.06
C SER A 13 19.76 -6.41 0.79
N VAL A 14 19.65 -6.03 2.06
CA VAL A 14 18.43 -6.21 2.86
C VAL A 14 17.30 -5.34 2.32
N ILE A 15 17.58 -4.08 1.98
CA ILE A 15 16.58 -3.16 1.39
C ILE A 15 16.08 -3.69 0.03
N ALA A 16 16.96 -4.22 -0.82
CA ALA A 16 16.57 -4.81 -2.10
C ALA A 16 15.67 -6.05 -1.95
N VAL A 17 15.96 -6.92 -0.98
CA VAL A 17 15.13 -8.09 -0.67
C VAL A 17 13.75 -7.66 -0.15
N ILE A 18 13.70 -6.66 0.73
CA ILE A 18 12.44 -6.10 1.24
C ILE A 18 11.61 -5.49 0.09
N LEU A 19 12.25 -4.75 -0.82
CA LEU A 19 11.60 -4.18 -2.00
C LEU A 19 10.95 -5.23 -2.90
N VAL A 20 11.68 -6.30 -3.22
CA VAL A 20 11.15 -7.40 -4.04
C VAL A 20 10.01 -8.11 -3.31
N ALA A 21 10.15 -8.37 -2.01
CA ALA A 21 9.08 -8.98 -1.21
C ALA A 21 7.81 -8.12 -1.21
N VAL A 22 7.92 -6.80 -1.03
CA VAL A 22 6.78 -5.87 -1.07
C VAL A 22 6.11 -5.87 -2.45
N LEU A 23 6.90 -5.82 -3.54
CA LEU A 23 6.35 -5.87 -4.91
C LEU A 23 5.63 -7.18 -5.21
N VAL A 24 6.17 -8.31 -4.75
CA VAL A 24 5.53 -9.63 -4.89
C VAL A 24 4.21 -9.66 -4.10
N ILE A 25 4.18 -9.17 -2.86
CA ILE A 25 2.96 -9.10 -2.05
C ILE A 25 1.88 -8.24 -2.74
N ILE A 26 2.25 -7.09 -3.29
CA ILE A 26 1.31 -6.22 -4.01
C ILE A 26 0.76 -6.93 -5.26
N ASN A 27 1.63 -7.54 -6.07
CA ASN A 27 1.19 -8.27 -7.27
C ASN A 27 0.27 -9.45 -6.92
N VAL A 28 0.61 -10.22 -5.88
CA VAL A 28 -0.23 -11.33 -5.41
C VAL A 28 -1.58 -10.78 -4.93
N ALA A 29 -1.61 -9.73 -4.12
CA ALA A 29 -2.86 -9.13 -3.64
C ALA A 29 -3.76 -8.63 -4.78
N VAL A 30 -3.19 -7.97 -5.80
CA VAL A 30 -3.94 -7.48 -6.97
C VAL A 30 -4.46 -8.64 -7.83
N SER A 31 -3.63 -9.67 -8.05
CA SER A 31 -4.04 -10.86 -8.81
C SER A 31 -5.13 -11.64 -8.08
N SER A 32 -5.00 -11.85 -6.77
CA SER A 32 -6.01 -12.50 -5.94
C SER A 32 -7.35 -11.75 -5.98
N PHE A 33 -7.33 -10.41 -6.05
CA PHE A 33 -8.55 -9.62 -6.18
C PHE A 33 -9.21 -9.80 -7.56
N LYS A 34 -8.42 -9.87 -8.64
CA LYS A 34 -8.94 -10.05 -10.01
C LYS A 34 -9.47 -11.45 -10.28
N THR A 35 -8.91 -12.46 -9.63
CA THR A 35 -9.34 -13.86 -9.77
C THR A 35 -10.34 -14.29 -8.69
N ALA A 36 -10.68 -13.39 -7.75
CA ALA A 36 -11.58 -13.69 -6.65
C ALA A 36 -13.00 -13.96 -7.16
N THR A 37 -13.66 -14.94 -6.55
CA THR A 37 -15.09 -15.21 -6.79
C THR A 37 -15.94 -14.03 -6.29
N PRO A 38 -17.20 -13.89 -6.76
CA PRO A 38 -18.11 -12.86 -6.24
C PRO A 38 -18.25 -12.88 -4.72
N GLU A 39 -18.23 -14.06 -4.09
CA GLU A 39 -18.27 -14.20 -2.62
C GLU A 39 -17.00 -13.69 -1.94
N GLU A 40 -15.82 -13.98 -2.49
CA GLU A 40 -14.56 -13.50 -1.96
C GLU A 40 -14.45 -11.97 -2.08
N GLN A 41 -14.91 -11.42 -3.20
CA GLN A 41 -15.01 -9.97 -3.40
C GLN A 41 -15.97 -9.33 -2.39
N MET A 42 -17.14 -9.94 -2.15
CA MET A 42 -18.09 -9.47 -1.13
C MET A 42 -17.50 -9.56 0.28
N ASN A 43 -16.85 -10.67 0.65
CA ASN A 43 -16.18 -10.80 1.95
C ASN A 43 -15.10 -9.72 2.15
N LEU A 44 -14.38 -9.39 1.10
CA LEU A 44 -13.38 -8.33 1.15
C LEU A 44 -14.01 -6.94 1.28
N MET A 45 -15.09 -6.69 0.55
CA MET A 45 -15.92 -5.48 0.68
C MET A 45 -16.46 -5.35 2.11
N LEU A 46 -17.00 -6.43 2.69
CA LEU A 46 -17.50 -6.46 4.06
C LEU A 46 -16.41 -6.14 5.09
N ARG A 47 -15.16 -6.54 4.84
CA ARG A 47 -14.03 -6.27 5.73
C ARG A 47 -13.65 -4.79 5.76
N VAL A 48 -13.73 -4.12 4.61
CA VAL A 48 -13.31 -2.72 4.48
C VAL A 48 -14.45 -1.77 4.83
N MET A 49 -15.67 -2.13 4.47
CA MET A 49 -16.88 -1.34 4.70
C MET A 49 -17.03 -0.99 6.20
N PRO A 50 -17.43 0.24 6.55
CA PRO A 50 -17.64 0.62 7.95
C PRO A 50 -18.86 -0.10 8.55
N LYS A 51 -18.87 -0.41 9.85
CA LYS A 51 -20.02 -1.06 10.52
C LYS A 51 -21.22 -0.11 10.71
N SER A 52 -20.96 1.19 10.70
CA SER A 52 -21.97 2.24 10.77
C SER A 52 -21.52 3.46 9.98
N VAL A 53 -22.48 4.20 9.43
CA VAL A 53 -22.25 5.47 8.74
C VAL A 53 -23.18 6.51 9.35
N VAL A 54 -22.68 7.74 9.50
CA VAL A 54 -23.52 8.90 9.79
C VAL A 54 -23.88 9.55 8.47
N GLN A 55 -25.18 9.70 8.24
CA GLN A 55 -25.76 10.38 7.08
C GLN A 55 -26.53 11.60 7.59
N THR A 56 -26.20 12.77 7.07
CA THR A 56 -27.00 13.97 7.29
C THR A 56 -28.16 13.94 6.31
N VAL A 57 -29.38 14.05 6.82
CA VAL A 57 -30.64 14.15 6.07
C VAL A 57 -31.34 15.41 6.55
N GLY A 58 -31.45 16.40 5.68
CA GLY A 58 -31.86 17.75 6.10
C GLY A 58 -30.88 18.32 7.13
N ASP A 59 -31.40 18.70 8.30
CA ASP A 59 -30.60 19.20 9.44
C ASP A 59 -30.32 18.11 10.51
N GLU A 60 -30.77 16.86 10.28
CA GLU A 60 -30.60 15.76 11.24
C GLU A 60 -29.49 14.79 10.82
N GLU A 61 -28.67 14.38 11.79
CA GLU A 61 -27.69 13.31 11.61
C GLU A 61 -28.28 11.97 12.04
N ILE A 62 -28.40 11.04 11.08
CA ILE A 62 -28.87 9.69 11.33
C ILE A 62 -27.68 8.75 11.27
N LYS A 63 -27.55 7.90 12.28
CA LYS A 63 -26.55 6.85 12.29
C LYS A 63 -27.16 5.54 11.82
N ILE A 64 -26.75 5.12 10.63
CA ILE A 64 -27.18 3.88 10.00
C ILE A 64 -26.15 2.80 10.31
N TYR A 65 -26.63 1.62 10.64
CA TYR A 65 -25.85 0.43 10.94
C TYR A 65 -26.06 -0.63 9.87
N ARG A 66 -25.08 -1.52 9.75
CA ARG A 66 -25.22 -2.74 8.96
C ARG A 66 -25.00 -3.97 9.82
N ARG A 67 -25.69 -5.05 9.50
CA ARG A 67 -25.46 -6.40 10.01
C ARG A 67 -25.56 -7.43 8.88
N GLU A 68 -25.06 -8.62 9.12
CA GLU A 68 -25.41 -9.75 8.27
C GLU A 68 -26.90 -10.03 8.41
N ASN A 69 -27.57 -10.23 7.28
CA ASN A 69 -28.99 -10.52 7.25
C ASN A 69 -29.23 -11.91 7.85
N PRO A 70 -29.96 -12.04 8.97
CA PRO A 70 -30.20 -13.34 9.61
C PRO A 70 -31.00 -14.30 8.73
N ASP A 71 -31.79 -13.77 7.79
CA ASP A 71 -32.65 -14.55 6.90
C ASP A 71 -31.96 -14.91 5.58
N TYR A 72 -30.68 -14.55 5.41
CA TYR A 72 -29.95 -14.79 4.17
C TYR A 72 -29.62 -16.27 3.95
N ASN A 73 -30.03 -16.78 2.80
CA ASN A 73 -29.65 -18.10 2.32
C ASN A 73 -28.74 -17.99 1.08
N LYS A 74 -27.48 -18.43 1.23
CA LYS A 74 -26.46 -18.41 0.17
C LYS A 74 -26.84 -19.16 -1.10
N ASP A 75 -27.72 -20.16 -1.01
CA ASP A 75 -28.06 -21.04 -2.13
C ASP A 75 -29.23 -20.49 -2.95
N THR A 76 -30.05 -19.61 -2.37
CA THR A 76 -31.28 -19.08 -3.00
C THR A 76 -31.27 -17.58 -3.20
N ASP A 77 -30.51 -16.83 -2.39
CA ASP A 77 -30.59 -15.39 -2.32
C ASP A 77 -29.42 -14.73 -3.06
N GLU A 78 -29.70 -13.57 -3.65
CA GLU A 78 -28.66 -12.73 -4.23
C GLU A 78 -27.67 -12.27 -3.17
N ILE A 79 -26.38 -12.24 -3.53
CA ILE A 79 -25.28 -11.83 -2.62
C ILE A 79 -25.52 -10.42 -2.04
N ALA A 80 -26.24 -9.54 -2.76
CA ALA A 80 -26.63 -8.22 -2.28
C ALA A 80 -27.51 -8.26 -1.01
N ASN A 81 -28.35 -9.28 -0.86
CA ASN A 81 -29.27 -9.45 0.28
C ASN A 81 -28.58 -9.98 1.54
N ARG A 82 -27.28 -10.28 1.47
CA ARG A 82 -26.49 -10.72 2.62
C ARG A 82 -26.35 -9.64 3.69
N LEU A 83 -26.48 -8.37 3.32
CA LEU A 83 -26.45 -7.24 4.24
C LEU A 83 -27.86 -6.74 4.54
N GLN A 84 -28.12 -6.54 5.84
CA GLN A 84 -29.29 -5.82 6.31
C GLN A 84 -28.84 -4.50 6.95
N PHE A 85 -29.53 -3.42 6.60
CA PHE A 85 -29.26 -2.09 7.11
C PHE A 85 -30.38 -1.67 8.07
N TYR A 86 -30.03 -0.95 9.12
CA TYR A 86 -31.00 -0.50 10.11
C TYR A 86 -30.53 0.79 10.79
N PHE A 87 -31.46 1.54 11.36
CA PHE A 87 -31.15 2.68 12.22
C PHE A 87 -32.12 2.72 13.41
N THR A 88 -31.80 3.53 14.41
CA THR A 88 -32.67 3.76 15.56
C THR A 88 -33.45 5.04 15.34
N ASP A 89 -34.76 4.95 15.31
CA ASP A 89 -35.65 6.11 15.18
C ASP A 89 -35.69 6.94 16.48
N LYS A 90 -36.29 8.13 16.43
CA LYS A 90 -36.44 9.05 17.58
C LYS A 90 -37.11 8.41 18.79
N ASP A 91 -37.99 7.43 18.56
CA ASP A 91 -38.68 6.64 19.59
C ASP A 91 -37.82 5.51 20.18
N GLY A 92 -36.56 5.37 19.76
CA GLY A 92 -35.66 4.29 20.18
C GLY A 92 -35.94 2.94 19.52
N LYS A 93 -36.85 2.87 18.54
CA LYS A 93 -37.19 1.66 17.81
C LYS A 93 -36.21 1.40 16.67
N GLU A 94 -35.83 0.15 16.48
CA GLU A 94 -35.04 -0.27 15.32
C GLU A 94 -35.93 -0.30 14.07
N VAL A 95 -35.52 0.45 13.05
CA VAL A 95 -36.15 0.44 11.73
C VAL A 95 -35.20 -0.24 10.76
N VAL A 96 -35.62 -1.39 10.22
CA VAL A 96 -34.89 -2.09 9.16
C VAL A 96 -35.20 -1.43 7.82
N VAL A 97 -34.16 -1.12 7.08
CA VAL A 97 -34.25 -0.51 5.74
C VAL A 97 -33.65 -1.43 4.70
N ASN A 98 -34.33 -1.53 3.56
CA ASN A 98 -33.78 -2.22 2.40
C ASN A 98 -32.59 -1.40 1.86
N GLY A 99 -31.48 -2.06 1.57
CA GLY A 99 -30.25 -1.42 1.11
C GLY A 99 -30.42 -0.69 -0.22
N ASP A 100 -31.19 -1.27 -1.15
CA ASP A 100 -31.32 -0.76 -2.52
C ASP A 100 -32.53 0.14 -2.73
N ALA A 101 -33.42 0.20 -1.73
CA ALA A 101 -34.52 1.14 -1.75
C ALA A 101 -34.03 2.56 -1.40
N LEU A 102 -34.61 3.55 -2.07
CA LEU A 102 -34.52 4.94 -1.62
C LEU A 102 -35.37 5.07 -0.35
N TYR A 103 -34.71 5.30 0.77
CA TYR A 103 -35.36 5.54 2.04
C TYR A 103 -35.57 7.04 2.23
N GLU A 104 -36.83 7.43 2.42
CA GLU A 104 -37.20 8.79 2.75
C GLU A 104 -37.29 8.93 4.27
N TYR A 105 -36.41 9.75 4.84
CA TYR A 105 -36.46 10.06 6.25
C TYR A 105 -37.20 11.39 6.47
N ASN A 106 -38.24 11.36 7.31
CA ASN A 106 -39.08 12.51 7.68
C ASN A 106 -39.68 13.33 6.52
N GLY A 107 -39.82 12.74 5.32
CA GLY A 107 -40.40 13.45 4.18
C GLY A 107 -39.43 14.40 3.46
N GLU A 108 -38.15 14.41 3.84
CA GLU A 108 -37.22 15.45 3.40
C GLU A 108 -36.26 14.98 2.30
N GLN A 109 -35.53 13.89 2.55
CA GLN A 109 -34.50 13.44 1.62
C GLN A 109 -34.48 11.93 1.48
N GLN A 110 -34.42 11.49 0.22
CA GLN A 110 -34.24 10.10 -0.15
C GLN A 110 -32.75 9.75 -0.20
N PHE A 111 -32.34 8.73 0.53
CA PHE A 111 -31.00 8.16 0.43
C PHE A 111 -31.07 6.63 0.30
N SER A 112 -30.11 6.04 -0.42
CA SER A 112 -29.94 4.58 -0.45
C SER A 112 -28.91 4.18 0.62
N PRO A 113 -29.28 3.36 1.61
CA PRO A 113 -28.33 2.85 2.60
C PRO A 113 -27.15 2.13 1.96
N SER A 114 -27.37 1.28 0.95
CA SER A 114 -26.28 0.57 0.26
C SER A 114 -25.32 1.55 -0.43
N GLY A 115 -25.85 2.58 -1.10
CA GLY A 115 -25.09 3.65 -1.74
C GLY A 115 -24.24 4.45 -0.75
N THR A 116 -24.81 4.87 0.38
CA THR A 116 -24.10 5.62 1.42
C THR A 116 -22.95 4.81 2.02
N PHE A 117 -23.18 3.53 2.34
CA PHE A 117 -22.12 2.65 2.83
C PHE A 117 -21.04 2.41 1.77
N MET A 118 -21.42 2.24 0.50
CA MET A 118 -20.45 2.09 -0.59
C MET A 118 -19.58 3.34 -0.75
N MET A 119 -20.17 4.53 -0.73
CA MET A 119 -19.45 5.80 -0.85
C MET A 119 -18.43 5.97 0.28
N LYS A 120 -18.83 5.71 1.53
CA LYS A 120 -17.90 5.72 2.68
C LYS A 120 -16.82 4.65 2.58
N THR A 121 -17.14 3.49 2.01
CA THR A 121 -16.16 2.43 1.77
C THR A 121 -15.13 2.88 0.74
N ILE A 122 -15.55 3.50 -0.35
CA ILE A 122 -14.66 4.05 -1.39
C ILE A 122 -13.78 5.16 -0.80
N GLU A 123 -14.32 6.08 0.00
CA GLU A 123 -13.53 7.11 0.70
C GLU A 123 -12.43 6.49 1.57
N LYS A 124 -12.77 5.43 2.32
CA LYS A 124 -11.82 4.72 3.18
C LYS A 124 -10.75 3.97 2.37
N ILE A 125 -11.14 3.29 1.28
CA ILE A 125 -10.20 2.64 0.35
C ILE A 125 -9.28 3.69 -0.27
N GLY A 126 -9.82 4.83 -0.70
CA GLY A 126 -9.04 5.94 -1.26
C GLY A 126 -8.03 6.51 -0.27
N THR A 127 -8.38 6.57 1.02
CA THR A 127 -7.45 7.01 2.06
C THR A 127 -6.32 6.01 2.26
N ILE A 128 -6.64 4.71 2.27
CA ILE A 128 -5.65 3.63 2.36
C ILE A 128 -4.73 3.63 1.13
N SER A 129 -5.28 3.77 -0.07
CA SER A 129 -4.50 3.78 -1.31
C SER A 129 -3.55 4.96 -1.37
N LYS A 130 -3.96 6.16 -0.92
CA LYS A 130 -3.08 7.32 -0.77
C LYS A 130 -1.94 7.04 0.21
N ALA A 131 -2.22 6.44 1.36
CA ALA A 131 -1.20 6.10 2.35
C ALA A 131 -0.19 5.07 1.81
N VAL A 132 -0.66 4.02 1.14
CA VAL A 132 0.20 3.01 0.50
C VAL A 132 1.03 3.64 -0.63
N THR A 133 0.44 4.52 -1.44
CA THR A 133 1.15 5.23 -2.50
C THR A 133 2.27 6.10 -1.93
N ALA A 134 2.00 6.85 -0.85
CA ALA A 134 3.01 7.64 -0.17
C ALA A 134 4.16 6.77 0.35
N LEU A 135 3.84 5.61 0.92
CA LEU A 135 4.85 4.65 1.39
C LEU A 135 5.72 4.13 0.23
N ILE A 136 5.11 3.78 -0.90
CA ILE A 136 5.83 3.33 -2.11
C ILE A 136 6.78 4.44 -2.61
N ILE A 137 6.33 5.70 -2.61
CA ILE A 137 7.18 6.84 -3.00
C ILE A 137 8.38 6.95 -2.07
N VAL A 138 8.18 6.89 -0.75
CA VAL A 138 9.29 6.94 0.23
C VAL A 138 10.29 5.81 -0.02
N ILE A 139 9.79 4.60 -0.24
CA ILE A 139 10.63 3.43 -0.53
C ILE A 139 11.39 3.61 -1.86
N ALA A 140 10.76 4.16 -2.90
CA ALA A 140 11.40 4.43 -4.18
C ALA A 140 12.52 5.47 -4.06
N VAL A 141 12.32 6.54 -3.28
CA VAL A 141 13.37 7.53 -3.00
C VAL A 141 14.55 6.88 -2.29
N LEU A 142 14.31 6.04 -1.28
CA LEU A 142 15.37 5.29 -0.60
C LEU A 142 16.12 4.35 -1.54
N ALA A 143 15.42 3.71 -2.48
CA ALA A 143 16.04 2.86 -3.49
C ALA A 143 16.97 3.66 -4.41
N VAL A 144 16.55 4.84 -4.87
CA VAL A 144 17.37 5.74 -5.71
C VAL A 144 18.62 6.19 -4.95
N ILE A 145 18.48 6.58 -3.68
CA ILE A 145 19.64 6.95 -2.82
C ILE A 145 20.60 5.75 -2.69
N GLY A 146 20.08 4.54 -2.48
CA GLY A 146 20.87 3.31 -2.44
C GLY A 146 21.65 3.05 -3.74
N LEU A 147 21.03 3.26 -4.90
CA LEU A 147 21.69 3.14 -6.21
C LEU A 147 22.80 4.18 -6.39
N ILE A 148 22.59 5.42 -5.96
CA ILE A 148 23.60 6.48 -5.98
C ILE A 148 24.81 6.09 -5.12
N VAL A 149 24.57 5.56 -3.91
CA VAL A 149 25.65 5.11 -3.01
C VAL A 149 26.43 3.94 -3.61
N LEU A 150 25.75 2.96 -4.22
CA LEU A 150 26.39 1.84 -4.90
C LEU A 150 27.25 2.33 -6.08
N TRP A 151 26.71 3.25 -6.89
CA TRP A 151 27.43 3.84 -8.01
C TRP A 151 28.68 4.59 -7.53
N PHE A 152 28.57 5.41 -6.48
CA PHE A 152 29.69 6.12 -5.87
C PHE A 152 30.77 5.17 -5.35
N PHE A 153 30.39 4.07 -4.70
CA PHE A 153 31.36 3.06 -4.24
C PHE A 153 32.05 2.34 -5.40
N LYS A 154 31.31 2.00 -6.47
CA LYS A 154 31.89 1.38 -7.67
C LYS A 154 32.90 2.31 -8.33
N TRP A 155 32.54 3.59 -8.48
CA TRP A 155 33.39 4.62 -9.06
C TRP A 155 34.62 4.91 -8.19
N SER A 156 34.46 5.03 -6.87
CA SER A 156 35.57 5.17 -5.93
C SER A 156 36.55 4.00 -6.02
N LYS A 157 36.06 2.76 -6.12
CA LYS A 157 36.91 1.58 -6.27
C LYS A 157 37.65 1.57 -7.63
N ALA A 158 37.02 2.05 -8.69
CA ALA A 158 37.67 2.19 -10.01
C ALA A 158 38.78 3.25 -9.98
N GLN A 159 38.53 4.40 -9.34
CA GLN A 159 39.52 5.46 -9.15
C GLN A 159 40.73 5.03 -8.31
N ASP A 160 40.51 4.27 -7.24
CA ASP A 160 41.60 3.75 -6.40
C ASP A 160 42.48 2.78 -7.20
N LEU A 161 41.87 1.92 -8.04
CA LEU A 161 42.60 0.99 -8.90
C LEU A 161 43.46 1.73 -9.96
N GLU A 162 42.95 2.83 -10.53
CA GLU A 162 43.73 3.65 -11.47
C GLU A 162 44.89 4.39 -10.79
N LYS A 163 44.68 4.88 -9.56
CA LYS A 163 45.76 5.51 -8.77
C LYS A 163 46.83 4.48 -8.45
N GLU A 164 46.48 3.28 -8.00
CA GLU A 164 47.45 2.20 -7.76
C GLU A 164 48.26 1.85 -9.02
N LYS A 165 47.61 1.76 -10.19
CA LYS A 165 48.32 1.54 -11.47
C LYS A 165 49.29 2.69 -11.81
N LYS A 166 48.90 3.94 -11.56
CA LYS A 166 49.77 5.12 -11.76
C LYS A 166 50.95 5.14 -10.79
N TYR A 167 50.75 4.78 -9.51
CA TYR A 167 51.83 4.68 -8.52
C TYR A 167 52.79 3.51 -8.82
N ALA A 168 52.27 2.35 -9.24
CA ALA A 168 53.08 1.21 -9.67
C ALA A 168 53.96 1.57 -10.87
N HIS A 169 53.41 2.24 -11.89
CA HIS A 169 54.20 2.72 -13.04
C HIS A 169 55.22 3.80 -12.65
N LYS A 170 54.89 4.72 -11.74
CA LYS A 170 55.81 5.78 -11.28
C LYS A 170 57.01 5.21 -10.51
N ASN A 171 56.78 4.18 -9.68
CA ASN A 171 57.85 3.50 -8.94
C ASN A 171 58.72 2.63 -9.85
N ALA A 172 58.13 1.94 -10.83
CA ALA A 172 58.87 1.21 -11.85
C ALA A 172 59.79 2.14 -12.69
N ASN A 173 59.30 3.32 -13.09
CA ASN A 173 60.09 4.30 -13.83
C ASN A 173 61.20 4.96 -12.98
N LYS A 174 60.97 5.19 -11.68
CA LYS A 174 62.02 5.64 -10.75
C LYS A 174 63.14 4.60 -10.58
N GLY A 175 62.79 3.31 -10.49
CA GLY A 175 63.76 2.21 -10.42
C GLY A 175 64.63 2.10 -11.67
N LYS A 176 64.04 2.26 -12.86
CA LYS A 176 64.78 2.26 -14.14
C LYS A 176 65.73 3.46 -14.28
N LYS A 177 65.30 4.68 -13.93
CA LYS A 177 66.18 5.87 -13.92
C LYS A 177 67.33 5.77 -12.91
N LYS A 178 67.13 5.13 -11.75
CA LYS A 178 68.19 4.93 -10.75
C LYS A 178 69.25 3.90 -11.17
N LYS A 179 68.86 2.88 -11.95
CA LYS A 179 69.79 1.92 -12.56
C LYS A 179 70.57 2.50 -13.75
N SER A 180 69.96 3.39 -14.54
CA SER A 180 70.63 4.06 -15.66
C SER A 180 71.69 5.09 -15.22
N LYS A 181 71.55 5.71 -14.03
CA LYS A 181 72.54 6.66 -13.48
C LYS A 181 73.69 6.02 -12.70
N ARG A 182 73.72 4.69 -12.58
CA ARG A 182 74.77 3.92 -11.87
C ARG A 182 75.68 3.12 -12.82
N LYS A 183 75.57 3.36 -14.13
CA LYS A 183 76.51 2.87 -15.14
C LYS A 183 77.39 4.01 -15.59
#